data_AF-A0A1A2GCX6-F1
#
_entry.id   AF-A0A1A2GCX6-F1
#
_cell.length_a   1.000
_cell.length_b   1.000
_cell.length_c   1.000
_cell.angle_alpha   90.00
_cell.angle_beta   90.00
_cell.angle_gamma   90.00
#
_symmetry.space_group_name_H-M   'P 1'
#
loop_
_entity.id
_entity.type
_entity.pdbx_description
1 polymer ?
#
loop_
_entity_poly.entity_id
_entity_poly.type
_entity_poly.pdbx_seq_one_letter_code
_entity_poly.pdbx_strand_id
1 'polypeptide(L)'
;MTTARARDRVIDLATELDLAAPSGATWVDEWEGVGASFRVFDGPEWRIKHVANQGRCADVGDIVVSVIGRQYRDGRAEREIIIDGACTPVVTPAEARLLGRALIEAADAADG
;
A
#
# COMPACT_ATOMS: atom_id res chain seq x y z
N MET A 1 -35.55 9.87 -45.42
CA MET A 1 -36.04 9.76 -44.02
C MET A 1 -36.39 8.30 -43.82
N THR A 2 -35.76 7.49 -42.96
CA THR A 2 -35.38 7.75 -41.56
C THR A 2 -34.19 6.87 -41.18
N THR A 3 -33.23 7.45 -40.47
CA THR A 3 -31.93 6.91 -40.05
C THR A 3 -32.01 6.05 -38.78
N ALA A 4 -30.98 5.21 -38.62
CA ALA A 4 -30.74 4.20 -37.61
C ALA A 4 -30.95 4.63 -36.15
N ARG A 5 -31.54 3.72 -35.34
CA ARG A 5 -31.38 3.70 -33.88
C ARG A 5 -30.42 2.57 -33.50
N ALA A 6 -29.14 2.90 -33.46
CA ALA A 6 -28.09 2.13 -32.80
C ALA A 6 -27.40 3.07 -31.80
N ARG A 7 -28.01 3.35 -30.64
CA ARG A 7 -27.41 4.22 -29.61
C ARG A 7 -27.81 3.91 -28.15
N ASP A 8 -28.11 2.65 -27.82
CA ASP A 8 -28.30 2.24 -26.41
C ASP A 8 -27.13 1.42 -25.86
N ARG A 9 -25.89 1.76 -26.22
CA ARG A 9 -24.67 1.10 -25.71
C ARG A 9 -23.54 2.04 -25.31
N VAL A 10 -23.76 3.35 -25.24
CA VAL A 10 -22.68 4.34 -25.08
C VAL A 10 -22.76 5.16 -23.79
N ILE A 11 -23.72 4.89 -22.90
CA ILE A 11 -23.77 5.57 -21.60
C ILE A 11 -23.45 4.55 -20.50
N ASP A 12 -22.23 4.02 -20.52
CA ASP A 12 -21.72 3.15 -19.45
C ASP A 12 -20.20 3.32 -19.23
N LEU A 13 -19.64 4.44 -19.71
CA LEU A 13 -18.19 4.63 -19.80
C LEU A 13 -17.65 5.88 -19.10
N ALA A 14 -18.45 6.57 -18.28
CA ALA A 14 -17.97 7.76 -17.57
C ALA A 14 -18.68 8.02 -16.24
N THR A 15 -19.03 6.98 -15.49
CA THR A 15 -19.03 7.11 -14.04
C THR A 15 -17.69 6.55 -13.58
N GLU A 16 -16.74 7.45 -13.40
CA GLU A 16 -15.73 7.30 -12.35
C GLU A 16 -16.48 6.77 -11.13
N LEU A 17 -16.28 5.49 -10.80
CA LEU A 17 -16.94 4.88 -9.66
C LEU A 17 -16.50 5.70 -8.44
N ASP A 18 -17.40 6.52 -7.90
CA ASP A 18 -17.21 7.33 -6.70
C ASP A 18 -17.14 6.41 -5.48
N LEU A 19 -16.14 5.53 -5.50
CA LEU A 19 -15.80 4.63 -4.42
C LEU A 19 -15.08 5.46 -3.36
N ALA A 20 -15.58 5.38 -2.14
CA ALA A 20 -14.91 5.95 -1.00
C ALA A 20 -13.46 5.46 -0.92
N ALA A 21 -12.58 6.34 -0.45
CA ALA A 21 -11.21 6.00 -0.15
C ALA A 21 -11.15 4.79 0.79
N PRO A 22 -10.19 3.86 0.61
CA PRO A 22 -9.97 2.78 1.55
C PRO A 22 -9.75 3.33 2.96
N SER A 23 -10.35 2.69 3.97
CA SER A 23 -10.17 3.10 5.36
C SER A 23 -8.67 3.16 5.72
N GLY A 24 -8.26 4.29 6.30
CA GLY A 24 -6.88 4.57 6.70
C GLY A 24 -5.98 5.07 5.58
N ALA A 25 -6.47 5.25 4.35
CA ALA A 25 -5.69 5.87 3.29
C ALA A 25 -5.39 7.34 3.62
N THR A 26 -4.14 7.73 3.44
CA THR A 26 -3.64 9.11 3.58
C THR A 26 -3.60 9.80 2.23
N TRP A 27 -3.39 9.02 1.16
CA TRP A 27 -3.46 9.45 -0.23
C TRP A 27 -4.02 8.32 -1.10
N VAL A 28 -4.74 8.68 -2.15
CA VAL A 28 -5.33 7.73 -3.10
C VAL A 28 -5.06 8.27 -4.50
N ASP A 29 -4.47 7.44 -5.35
CA ASP A 29 -4.20 7.80 -6.74
C ASP A 29 -5.48 7.85 -7.56
N GLU A 30 -5.40 8.49 -8.73
CA GLU A 30 -6.42 8.37 -9.74
C GLU A 30 -6.51 6.91 -10.24
N TRP A 31 -7.64 6.54 -10.83
CA TRP A 31 -7.72 5.27 -11.54
C TRP A 31 -6.75 5.29 -12.72
N GLU A 32 -5.76 4.39 -12.73
CA GLU A 32 -4.69 4.36 -13.75
C GLU A 32 -5.22 4.10 -15.18
N GLY A 33 -5.73 5.14 -15.85
CA GLY A 33 -6.21 5.10 -17.23
C GLY A 33 -7.65 4.59 -17.44
N VAL A 34 -8.14 4.72 -18.67
CA VAL A 34 -9.48 4.27 -19.07
C VAL A 34 -9.50 2.74 -19.06
N GLY A 35 -10.19 2.17 -18.07
CA GLY A 35 -10.30 0.72 -17.89
C GLY A 35 -9.35 0.12 -16.85
N ALA A 36 -8.65 0.95 -16.06
CA ALA A 36 -7.86 0.48 -14.91
C ALA A 36 -8.70 -0.43 -14.00
N SER A 37 -8.19 -1.62 -13.68
CA SER A 37 -8.85 -2.57 -12.78
C SER A 37 -8.65 -2.20 -11.31
N PHE A 38 -7.62 -1.41 -10.99
CA PHE A 38 -7.35 -0.89 -9.65
C PHE A 38 -6.76 0.53 -9.68
N ARG A 39 -6.77 1.19 -8.52
CA ARG A 39 -5.98 2.40 -8.20
C ARG A 39 -5.09 2.13 -6.99
N VAL A 40 -3.97 2.82 -6.90
CA VAL A 40 -3.04 2.68 -5.77
C VAL A 40 -3.43 3.64 -4.65
N PHE A 41 -3.09 3.32 -3.41
CA PHE A 41 -3.22 4.23 -2.28
C PHE A 41 -2.09 4.06 -1.28
N ASP A 42 -1.76 5.15 -0.60
CA ASP A 42 -0.86 5.16 0.55
C ASP A 42 -1.67 5.22 1.84
N GLY A 43 -1.16 4.53 2.86
CA GLY A 43 -1.70 4.50 4.21
C GLY A 43 -0.81 5.24 5.21
N PRO A 44 -0.90 4.88 6.51
CA PRO A 44 -0.03 5.45 7.53
C PRO A 44 1.42 4.98 7.38
N GLU A 45 2.34 5.83 7.85
CA GLU A 45 3.78 5.59 7.88
C GLU A 45 4.31 5.75 9.31
N TRP A 46 5.27 4.90 9.70
CA TRP A 46 5.98 4.97 10.98
C TRP A 46 7.49 5.00 10.75
N ARG A 47 8.18 5.96 11.39
CA ARG A 47 9.63 6.11 11.31
C ARG A 47 10.30 5.70 12.61
N ILE A 48 11.23 4.75 12.53
CA ILE A 48 12.01 4.25 13.65
C ILE A 48 13.43 4.79 13.50
N LYS A 49 13.75 5.77 14.35
CA LYS A 49 15.07 6.41 14.33
C LYS A 49 16.12 5.49 14.93
N HIS A 50 17.28 5.42 14.27
CA HIS A 50 18.44 4.76 14.86
C HIS A 50 18.95 5.57 16.07
N VAL A 51 18.96 4.95 17.26
CA VAL A 51 19.46 5.57 18.50
C VAL A 51 20.95 5.27 18.71
N ALA A 52 21.50 4.24 18.05
CA ALA A 52 22.88 3.79 18.22
C ALA A 52 23.64 3.70 16.88
N ASN A 53 24.46 4.70 16.59
CA ASN A 53 25.51 4.63 15.57
C ASN A 53 26.70 3.78 16.04
N GLN A 54 26.48 2.51 16.42
CA GLN A 54 27.53 1.62 16.93
C GLN A 54 27.81 0.39 16.04
N GLY A 55 27.42 0.42 14.75
CA GLY A 55 27.62 -0.70 13.82
C GLY A 55 27.89 -0.28 12.37
N ARG A 56 28.41 -1.22 11.56
CA ARG A 56 28.97 -1.09 10.19
C ARG A 56 28.05 -0.53 9.08
N CYS A 57 26.90 0.02 9.41
CA CYS A 57 25.90 0.51 8.46
C CYS A 57 25.44 1.93 8.84
N ALA A 58 26.40 2.86 8.99
CA ALA A 58 26.11 4.28 9.22
C ALA A 58 25.38 4.95 8.04
N ASP A 59 25.28 4.27 6.89
CA ASP A 59 24.59 4.75 5.69
C ASP A 59 23.13 4.26 5.59
N VAL A 60 22.69 3.40 6.52
CA VAL A 60 21.30 2.94 6.56
C VAL A 60 20.52 3.97 7.38
N GLY A 61 19.75 4.80 6.68
CA GLY A 61 18.87 5.80 7.30
C GLY A 61 17.81 5.18 8.20
N ASP A 62 16.90 6.01 8.73
CA ASP A 62 15.76 5.55 9.54
C ASP A 62 15.03 4.37 8.89
N ILE A 63 14.63 3.38 9.69
CA ILE A 63 13.73 2.32 9.22
C ILE A 63 12.35 2.95 9.08
N VAL A 64 11.80 2.93 7.87
CA VAL A 64 10.45 3.45 7.60
C VAL A 64 9.52 2.27 7.31
N VAL A 65 8.39 2.21 7.99
CA VAL A 65 7.35 1.20 7.77
C VAL A 65 6.11 1.89 7.24
N SER A 66 5.66 1.51 6.05
CA SER A 66 4.53 2.14 5.36
C SER A 66 3.49 1.11 4.95
N VAL A 67 2.21 1.46 5.05
CA VAL A 67 1.13 0.69 4.42
C VAL A 67 0.87 1.25 3.04
N ILE A 68 0.87 0.40 2.02
CA ILE A 68 0.38 0.74 0.68
C ILE A 68 -0.72 -0.23 0.29
N GLY A 69 -1.43 0.06 -0.79
CA GLY A 69 -2.39 -0.90 -1.30
C GLY A 69 -2.97 -0.60 -2.65
N ARG A 70 -3.83 -1.52 -3.09
CA ARG A 70 -4.59 -1.43 -4.33
C ARG A 70 -6.07 -1.49 -4.01
N GLN A 71 -6.85 -0.56 -4.54
CA GLN A 71 -8.31 -0.61 -4.50
C GLN A 71 -8.85 -0.97 -5.87
N TYR A 72 -9.70 -1.99 -5.92
CA TYR A 72 -10.35 -2.49 -7.11
C TYR A 72 -11.73 -1.85 -7.29
N ARG A 73 -12.24 -1.87 -8.54
CA ARG A 73 -13.56 -1.30 -8.88
C ARG A 73 -14.75 -2.00 -8.22
N ASP A 74 -14.56 -3.22 -7.73
CA ASP A 74 -15.58 -3.96 -6.97
C ASP A 74 -15.62 -3.54 -5.48
N GLY A 75 -14.81 -2.56 -5.08
CA GLY A 75 -14.70 -2.07 -3.70
C GLY A 75 -13.73 -2.85 -2.83
N ARG A 76 -13.14 -3.94 -3.33
CA ARG A 76 -12.08 -4.69 -2.63
C ARG A 76 -10.82 -3.83 -2.51
N ALA A 77 -10.15 -3.90 -1.37
CA ALA A 77 -8.85 -3.27 -1.17
C ALA A 77 -7.85 -4.28 -0.61
N GLU A 78 -6.73 -4.43 -1.30
CA GLU A 78 -5.58 -5.22 -0.87
C GLU A 78 -4.53 -4.29 -0.26
N ARG A 79 -3.81 -4.77 0.76
CA ARG A 79 -2.83 -3.99 1.52
C ARG A 79 -1.53 -4.76 1.65
N GLU A 80 -0.43 -4.04 1.51
CA GLU A 80 0.93 -4.51 1.67
C GLU A 80 1.67 -3.59 2.64
N ILE A 81 2.74 -4.12 3.24
CA ILE A 81 3.61 -3.37 4.14
C ILE A 81 4.99 -3.26 3.47
N ILE A 82 5.47 -2.04 3.35
CA ILE A 82 6.83 -1.73 2.91
C ILE A 82 7.66 -1.41 4.14
N ILE A 83 8.86 -1.98 4.21
CA ILE A 83 9.88 -1.64 5.21
C ILE A 83 11.07 -1.07 4.46
N ASP A 84 11.22 0.25 4.40
CA ASP A 84 12.36 0.88 3.76
C ASP A 84 13.60 0.86 4.66
N GLY A 85 14.72 0.41 4.10
CA GLY A 85 16.03 0.24 4.72
C GLY A 85 17.08 -0.17 3.67
N ALA A 86 18.18 -0.81 4.08
CA ALA A 86 19.24 -1.26 3.14
C ALA A 86 18.73 -2.22 2.04
N CYS A 87 17.63 -2.93 2.32
CA CYS A 87 16.79 -3.62 1.36
C CYS A 87 15.35 -3.22 1.70
N THR A 88 14.52 -2.91 0.69
CA THR A 88 13.08 -2.61 0.87
C THR A 88 12.25 -3.86 0.60
N PRO A 89 12.01 -4.77 1.56
CA PRO A 89 11.07 -5.86 1.37
C PRO A 89 9.63 -5.34 1.39
N VAL A 90 8.82 -5.88 0.47
CA VAL A 90 7.36 -5.80 0.50
C VAL A 90 6.87 -7.09 1.15
N VAL A 91 6.07 -6.98 2.22
CA VAL A 91 5.56 -8.11 2.97
C VAL A 91 4.06 -8.01 3.18
N THR A 92 3.41 -9.16 3.31
CA THR A 92 1.99 -9.24 3.65
C THR A 92 1.76 -8.92 5.14
N PRO A 93 0.52 -8.58 5.55
CA PRO A 93 0.18 -8.40 6.97
C PRO A 93 0.42 -9.64 7.84
N ALA A 94 0.40 -10.85 7.27
CA ALA A 94 0.69 -12.07 8.02
C ALA A 94 2.19 -12.23 8.29
N GLU A 95 3.02 -11.99 7.26
CA GLU A 95 4.48 -12.00 7.37
C GLU A 95 4.99 -10.90 8.29
N ALA A 96 4.42 -9.70 8.24
CA ALA A 96 4.79 -8.61 9.15
C ALA A 96 4.56 -8.97 10.63
N ARG A 97 3.48 -9.71 10.95
CA ARG A 97 3.24 -10.19 12.32
C ARG A 97 4.23 -11.28 12.74
N LEU A 98 4.65 -12.14 11.82
CA LEU A 98 5.69 -13.14 12.05
C LEU A 98 7.05 -12.46 12.31
N LEU A 99 7.41 -11.50 11.47
CA LEU A 99 8.61 -10.69 11.63
C LEU A 99 8.60 -9.95 12.98
N GLY A 100 7.49 -9.31 13.34
CA GLY A 100 7.35 -8.64 14.63
C GLY A 100 7.58 -9.55 15.83
N ARG A 101 7.05 -10.79 15.80
CA ARG A 101 7.32 -11.79 16.85
C ARG A 101 8.78 -12.17 16.90
N ALA A 102 9.38 -12.48 15.75
CA ALA A 102 10.80 -12.83 15.68
C ALA A 102 11.70 -11.69 16.17
N LEU A 103 11.36 -10.43 15.89
CA LEU A 103 12.07 -9.26 16.38
C LEU A 103 11.98 -9.11 17.90
N ILE A 104 10.80 -9.34 18.50
CA ILE A 104 10.62 -9.34 19.95
C ILE A 104 11.45 -10.45 20.60
N GLU A 105 11.33 -11.68 20.10
CA GLU A 105 12.10 -12.83 20.63
C GLU A 105 13.62 -12.60 20.53
N ALA A 106 14.08 -11.99 19.44
CA ALA A 106 15.49 -11.64 19.27
C ALA A 106 15.94 -10.55 20.25
N ALA A 107 15.08 -9.57 20.55
CA ALA A 107 15.38 -8.54 21.55
C ALA A 107 15.47 -9.15 22.95
N ASP A 108 14.49 -9.96 23.34
CA ASP A 108 14.50 -10.66 24.63
C ASP A 108 15.75 -11.53 24.78
N ALA A 109 16.15 -12.23 23.72
CA ALA A 109 17.37 -13.04 23.72
C ALA A 109 18.67 -12.23 23.77
N ALA A 110 18.66 -11.00 23.25
CA ALA A 110 19.82 -10.10 23.28
C ALA A 110 20.00 -9.43 24.64
N ASP A 111 18.91 -9.19 25.37
CA ASP A 111 18.93 -8.58 26.71
C ASP A 111 19.41 -9.56 27.80
N GLY A 112 19.26 -10.87 27.58
CA GLY A 112 19.85 -11.94 28.43
C GLY A 112 18.98 -12.39 29.60
#